data_AF-A0A9E0UIX0-F1
#
_entry.id   AF-A0A9E0UIX0-F1
#
_cell.length_a   1.000
_cell.length_b   1.000
_cell.length_c   1.000
_cell.angle_alpha   90.00
_cell.angle_beta   90.00
_cell.angle_gamma   90.00
#
_symmetry.space_group_name_H-M   'P 1'
#
loop_
_entity.id
_entity.type
_entity.pdbx_description
1 polymer ?
#
loop_
_entity_poly.entity_id
_entity_poly.type
_entity_poly.pdbx_seq_one_letter_code
_entity_poly.pdbx_strand_id
1 'polypeptide(L)'
;MALPRKEEIRGKTAPVERASSVKAYWIRSLIGTALVLLLASVLAIYLWVDRVESGQRRQLAGGTNLVAQSINANLAHIPRLLETMRSDPQLQAAFAAADPQRLREEEKALASRIPGTLGIRLFVPEPMTSAQGIPFMSYAGLDLARQAAQTQSATQIEVHRVGQPGMHLAIAAPVVDAKGEQTLGVIHVALPMSLLPDPAGVVGELGTVRYQQVVGEGVATLQGSGPPPAGDPDYVAPIGGTRLQAAAWLNHDGFVDPWTVAQFVVAYLIVLGLIGAALWAGYRALRRDLIQDGEGIAAVVDDAIHGRPLRVLKPRLAETRGAYEEIMTKLAGLQSSRRPAVDAGDLRGPSATTQGGRIDVEELAPPESDAPGAAQAGETERPAHTGPMEDFDALKGLYGEFPADESVMPNVAPEIFRAYDIRGVVDRQLTAETMSALGRALGSEASARGDDTVMVGRDLRASSPRLTAALAEGIRAAGLDVVDLGVVPTPLVYFACCYP
;
A
#
# COMPACT_ATOMS: atom_id res chain seq x y z
N MET A 1 86.63 -42.65 -27.47
CA MET A 1 85.53 -43.64 -27.50
C MET A 1 84.42 -43.08 -26.63
N ALA A 2 83.45 -42.43 -27.27
CA ALA A 2 82.40 -41.66 -26.60
C ALA A 2 81.25 -42.59 -26.18
N LEU A 3 80.84 -42.52 -24.91
CA LEU A 3 79.68 -43.23 -24.37
C LEU A 3 78.39 -42.47 -24.77
N PRO A 4 77.34 -43.14 -25.27
CA PRO A 4 76.11 -42.46 -25.65
C PRO A 4 75.24 -42.11 -24.43
N ARG A 5 74.62 -40.94 -24.54
CA ARG A 5 73.67 -40.29 -23.61
C ARG A 5 72.48 -41.21 -23.30
N LYS A 6 72.15 -41.37 -22.01
CA LYS A 6 70.84 -41.88 -21.56
C LYS A 6 69.75 -40.89 -22.00
N GLU A 7 68.91 -41.27 -22.96
CA GLU A 7 67.64 -40.60 -23.20
C GLU A 7 66.66 -40.95 -22.07
N GLU A 8 66.36 -39.93 -21.28
CA GLU A 8 65.34 -39.94 -20.24
C GLU A 8 63.97 -39.85 -20.91
N ILE A 9 63.28 -40.99 -21.05
CA ILE A 9 61.87 -41.03 -21.47
C ILE A 9 61.03 -40.48 -20.32
N ARG A 10 60.91 -39.16 -20.28
CA ARG A 10 60.02 -38.43 -19.38
C ARG A 10 58.58 -38.66 -19.85
N GLY A 11 57.92 -39.67 -19.28
CA GLY A 11 56.49 -39.89 -19.46
C GLY A 11 55.71 -38.66 -19.02
N LYS A 12 55.15 -37.92 -19.98
CA LYS A 12 54.13 -36.91 -19.72
C LYS A 12 52.87 -37.61 -19.18
N THR A 13 52.68 -37.61 -17.88
CA THR A 13 51.34 -37.84 -17.30
C THR A 13 50.50 -36.61 -17.61
N ALA A 14 49.59 -36.72 -18.58
CA ALA A 14 48.57 -35.71 -18.83
C ALA A 14 47.72 -35.48 -17.56
N PRO A 15 47.26 -34.24 -17.28
CA PRO A 15 46.37 -34.00 -16.16
C PRO A 15 45.08 -34.80 -16.37
N VAL A 16 44.74 -35.67 -15.41
CA VAL A 16 43.47 -36.39 -15.40
C VAL A 16 42.36 -35.36 -15.27
N GLU A 17 41.61 -35.11 -16.36
CA GLU A 17 40.38 -34.33 -16.30
C GLU A 17 39.48 -34.92 -15.20
N ARG A 18 39.07 -34.09 -14.22
CA ARG A 18 38.13 -34.51 -13.19
C ARG A 18 36.81 -34.89 -13.86
N ALA A 19 36.62 -36.18 -14.13
CA ALA A 19 35.37 -36.72 -14.65
C ALA A 19 34.21 -36.26 -13.74
N SER A 20 33.21 -35.60 -14.31
CA SER A 20 32.06 -35.15 -13.56
C SER A 20 31.30 -36.35 -13.01
N SER A 21 31.19 -36.47 -11.68
CA SER A 21 30.44 -37.57 -11.08
C SER A 21 28.96 -37.47 -11.47
N VAL A 22 28.32 -38.63 -11.65
CA VAL A 22 26.86 -38.73 -11.88
C VAL A 22 26.10 -37.90 -10.82
N LYS A 23 26.58 -37.92 -9.57
CA LYS A 23 26.04 -37.12 -8.45
C LYS A 23 26.00 -35.61 -8.75
N ALA A 24 27.00 -35.06 -9.42
CA ALA A 24 27.05 -33.63 -9.77
C ALA A 24 26.00 -33.25 -10.83
N TYR A 25 25.72 -34.13 -11.80
CA TYR A 25 24.67 -33.91 -12.79
C TYR A 25 23.27 -33.90 -12.14
N TRP A 26 23.00 -34.85 -11.24
CA TRP A 26 21.74 -34.91 -10.50
C TRP A 26 21.51 -33.69 -9.60
N ILE A 27 22.54 -33.22 -8.89
CA ILE A 27 22.43 -32.02 -8.06
C ILE A 27 22.11 -30.79 -8.92
N ARG A 28 22.75 -30.63 -10.09
CA ARG A 28 22.45 -29.52 -11.01
C ARG A 28 21.03 -29.59 -11.57
N SER A 29 20.55 -30.78 -11.93
CA SER A 29 19.17 -30.97 -12.39
C SER A 29 18.14 -30.65 -11.31
N LEU A 30 18.39 -31.07 -10.06
CA LEU A 30 17.55 -30.75 -8.91
C LEU A 30 17.49 -29.23 -8.67
N ILE A 31 18.64 -28.55 -8.67
CA ILE A 31 18.71 -27.09 -8.47
C ILE A 31 17.97 -26.36 -9.60
N GLY A 32 18.17 -26.77 -10.86
CA GLY A 32 17.47 -26.16 -12.00
C GLY A 32 15.95 -26.33 -11.92
N THR A 33 15.50 -27.53 -11.55
CA THR A 33 14.06 -27.82 -11.37
C THR A 33 13.47 -27.02 -10.22
N ALA A 34 14.20 -26.93 -9.09
CA ALA A 34 13.80 -26.13 -7.94
C ALA A 34 13.63 -24.65 -8.31
N LEU A 35 14.56 -24.09 -9.07
CA LEU A 35 14.50 -22.68 -9.49
C LEU A 35 13.29 -22.39 -10.40
N VAL A 36 13.01 -23.27 -11.36
CA VAL A 36 11.84 -23.12 -12.26
C VAL A 36 10.54 -23.18 -11.46
N LEU A 37 10.45 -24.11 -10.52
CA LEU A 37 9.27 -24.22 -9.65
C LEU A 37 9.12 -23.01 -8.74
N LEU A 38 10.22 -22.50 -8.18
CA LEU A 38 10.19 -21.29 -7.37
C LEU A 38 9.61 -20.12 -8.18
N LEU A 39 10.10 -19.91 -9.41
CA LEU A 39 9.62 -18.84 -10.28
C LEU A 39 8.12 -19.01 -10.61
N ALA A 40 7.70 -20.23 -10.93
CA ALA A 40 6.30 -20.54 -11.23
C ALA A 40 5.40 -20.32 -10.00
N SER A 41 5.85 -20.71 -8.80
CA SER A 41 5.13 -20.50 -7.55
C SER A 41 5.01 -19.01 -7.21
N VAL A 42 6.07 -18.23 -7.37
CA VAL A 42 6.04 -16.77 -7.16
C VAL A 42 5.04 -16.12 -8.12
N LEU A 43 5.06 -16.50 -9.41
CA LEU A 43 4.09 -16.00 -10.39
C LEU A 43 2.65 -16.39 -10.02
N ALA A 44 2.42 -17.64 -9.60
CA ALA A 44 1.09 -18.11 -9.21
C ALA A 44 0.56 -17.36 -7.98
N ILE A 45 1.41 -17.10 -6.98
CA ILE A 45 1.06 -16.30 -5.80
C ILE A 45 0.72 -14.87 -6.22
N TYR A 46 1.55 -14.25 -7.07
CA TYR A 46 1.29 -12.91 -7.60
C TYR A 46 -0.07 -12.82 -8.30
N LEU A 47 -0.37 -13.75 -9.22
CA LEU A 47 -1.65 -13.78 -9.94
C LEU A 47 -2.84 -14.06 -9.01
N TRP A 48 -2.64 -14.83 -7.96
CA TRP A 48 -3.67 -15.07 -6.95
C TRP A 48 -3.96 -13.80 -6.13
N VAL A 49 -2.92 -13.11 -5.65
CA VAL A 49 -3.04 -11.83 -4.93
C VAL A 49 -3.76 -10.79 -5.79
N ASP A 50 -3.32 -10.60 -7.03
CA ASP A 50 -3.94 -9.66 -7.98
C ASP A 50 -5.42 -9.97 -8.23
N ARG A 51 -5.77 -11.27 -8.33
CA ARG A 51 -7.16 -11.71 -8.49
C ARG A 51 -8.01 -11.43 -7.26
N VAL A 52 -7.48 -11.64 -6.06
CA VAL A 52 -8.16 -11.34 -4.80
C VAL A 52 -8.39 -9.83 -4.71
N GLU A 53 -7.41 -9.02 -5.06
CA GLU A 53 -7.49 -7.54 -5.02
C GLU A 53 -8.53 -7.00 -5.96
N SER A 54 -8.46 -7.46 -7.20
CA SER A 54 -9.47 -7.17 -8.21
C SER A 54 -10.86 -7.65 -7.80
N GLY A 55 -10.97 -8.71 -7.00
CA GLY A 55 -12.22 -9.18 -6.42
C GLY A 55 -12.79 -8.22 -5.37
N GLN A 56 -11.97 -7.85 -4.39
CA GLN A 56 -12.36 -6.94 -3.32
C GLN A 56 -12.68 -5.53 -3.84
N ARG A 57 -11.86 -4.98 -4.75
CA ARG A 57 -12.13 -3.69 -5.41
C ARG A 57 -13.49 -3.70 -6.14
N ARG A 58 -13.86 -4.80 -6.79
CA ARG A 58 -15.18 -4.94 -7.43
C ARG A 58 -16.32 -5.00 -6.42
N GLN A 59 -16.14 -5.69 -5.29
CA GLN A 59 -17.14 -5.73 -4.21
C GLN A 59 -17.30 -4.35 -3.56
N LEU A 60 -16.19 -3.66 -3.28
CA LEU A 60 -16.17 -2.29 -2.78
C LEU A 60 -16.92 -1.35 -3.73
N ALA A 61 -16.61 -1.40 -5.03
CA ALA A 61 -17.29 -0.62 -6.05
C ALA A 61 -18.80 -0.94 -6.13
N GLY A 62 -19.17 -2.23 -6.06
CA GLY A 62 -20.56 -2.66 -6.01
C GLY A 62 -21.32 -2.09 -4.82
N GLY A 63 -20.77 -2.23 -3.60
CA GLY A 63 -21.36 -1.68 -2.38
C GLY A 63 -21.49 -0.16 -2.43
N THR A 64 -20.45 0.54 -2.88
CA THR A 64 -20.44 2.00 -3.02
C THR A 64 -21.48 2.50 -4.03
N ASN A 65 -21.64 1.79 -5.16
CA ASN A 65 -22.68 2.09 -6.13
C ASN A 65 -24.10 1.91 -5.55
N LEU A 66 -24.32 0.87 -4.74
CA LEU A 66 -25.61 0.68 -4.07
C LEU A 66 -25.93 1.84 -3.12
N VAL A 67 -24.93 2.34 -2.37
CA VAL A 67 -25.09 3.56 -1.55
C VAL A 67 -25.51 4.73 -2.43
N ALA A 68 -24.74 5.03 -3.47
CA ALA A 68 -25.00 6.17 -4.35
C ALA A 68 -26.39 6.09 -5.01
N GLN A 69 -26.79 4.90 -5.46
CA GLN A 69 -28.10 4.65 -6.06
C GLN A 69 -29.24 4.80 -5.04
N SER A 70 -29.07 4.31 -3.81
CA SER A 70 -30.08 4.44 -2.75
C SER A 70 -30.34 5.91 -2.39
N ILE A 71 -29.28 6.72 -2.32
CA ILE A 71 -29.37 8.15 -2.04
C ILE A 71 -29.99 8.88 -3.21
N ASN A 72 -29.56 8.57 -4.44
CA ASN A 72 -30.16 9.13 -5.64
C ASN A 72 -31.67 8.84 -5.68
N ALA A 73 -32.10 7.61 -5.40
CA ALA A 73 -33.52 7.27 -5.32
C ALA A 73 -34.25 8.07 -4.23
N ASN A 74 -33.63 8.25 -3.06
CA ASN A 74 -34.18 9.04 -1.97
C ASN A 74 -34.26 10.54 -2.29
N LEU A 75 -33.36 11.10 -3.08
CA LEU A 75 -33.33 12.53 -3.40
C LEU A 75 -34.03 12.90 -4.70
N ALA A 76 -34.20 11.94 -5.64
CA ALA A 76 -34.68 12.21 -6.99
C ALA A 76 -36.12 12.74 -7.07
N HIS A 77 -36.91 12.66 -6.00
CA HIS A 77 -38.25 13.24 -5.94
C HIS A 77 -38.22 14.75 -5.69
N ILE A 78 -37.17 15.29 -5.08
CA ILE A 78 -37.09 16.69 -4.68
C ILE A 78 -37.00 17.62 -5.90
N PRO A 79 -36.07 17.43 -6.85
CA PRO A 79 -36.02 18.28 -8.04
C PRO A 79 -37.31 18.19 -8.86
N ARG A 80 -37.94 17.00 -8.92
CA ARG A 80 -39.22 16.81 -9.61
C ARG A 80 -40.35 17.60 -8.95
N LEU A 81 -40.40 17.65 -7.63
CA LEU A 81 -41.38 18.45 -6.89
C LEU A 81 -41.15 19.95 -7.12
N LEU A 82 -39.90 20.41 -7.16
CA LEU A 82 -39.60 21.80 -7.47
C LEU A 82 -39.96 22.16 -8.91
N GLU A 83 -39.81 21.23 -9.84
CA GLU A 83 -40.21 21.42 -11.22
C GLU A 83 -41.74 21.56 -11.37
N THR A 84 -42.55 20.88 -10.53
CA THR A 84 -44.00 21.13 -10.54
C THR A 84 -44.37 22.48 -9.93
N MET A 85 -43.56 22.99 -8.99
CA MET A 85 -43.75 24.30 -8.37
C MET A 85 -43.32 25.48 -9.26
N ARG A 86 -42.45 25.22 -10.25
CA ARG A 86 -41.97 26.20 -11.22
C ARG A 86 -43.09 27.02 -11.88
N SER A 87 -44.24 26.38 -12.11
CA SER A 87 -45.41 26.97 -12.77
C SER A 87 -46.65 26.99 -11.86
N ASP A 88 -46.47 26.95 -10.53
CA ASP A 88 -47.58 27.02 -9.57
C ASP A 88 -48.22 28.42 -9.62
N PRO A 89 -49.52 28.54 -9.97
CA PRO A 89 -50.19 29.84 -10.11
C PRO A 89 -50.19 30.68 -8.83
N GLN A 90 -50.20 30.05 -7.65
CA GLN A 90 -50.18 30.77 -6.37
C GLN A 90 -48.82 31.44 -6.15
N LEU A 91 -47.74 30.71 -6.43
CA LEU A 91 -46.37 31.22 -6.37
C LEU A 91 -46.14 32.34 -7.38
N GLN A 92 -46.62 32.18 -8.62
CA GLN A 92 -46.54 33.23 -9.64
C GLN A 92 -47.25 34.50 -9.19
N ALA A 93 -48.45 34.38 -8.60
CA ALA A 93 -49.19 35.53 -8.07
C ALA A 93 -48.48 36.20 -6.90
N ALA A 94 -47.86 35.40 -6.01
CA ALA A 94 -47.10 35.91 -4.87
C ALA A 94 -45.84 36.69 -5.32
N PHE A 95 -45.08 36.17 -6.28
CA PHE A 95 -43.94 36.87 -6.85
C PHE A 95 -44.33 38.10 -7.68
N ALA A 96 -45.43 38.03 -8.44
CA ALA A 96 -45.93 39.18 -9.22
C ALA A 96 -46.40 40.33 -8.33
N ALA A 97 -46.93 40.05 -7.14
CA ALA A 97 -47.33 41.07 -6.18
C ALA A 97 -46.14 41.77 -5.49
N ALA A 98 -44.95 41.15 -5.52
CA ALA A 98 -43.71 41.63 -4.88
C ALA A 98 -43.89 42.03 -3.39
N ASP A 99 -44.87 41.43 -2.70
CA ASP A 99 -45.20 41.74 -1.30
C ASP A 99 -44.42 40.82 -0.33
N PRO A 100 -43.53 41.38 0.52
CA PRO A 100 -42.74 40.60 1.47
C PRO A 100 -43.56 39.88 2.56
N GLN A 101 -44.80 40.29 2.82
CA GLN A 101 -45.67 39.57 3.77
C GLN A 101 -46.27 38.33 3.12
N ARG A 102 -46.84 38.47 1.91
CA ARG A 102 -47.32 37.32 1.12
C ARG A 102 -46.24 36.28 0.86
N LEU A 103 -45.04 36.70 0.49
CA LEU A 103 -43.93 35.75 0.28
C LEU A 103 -43.61 34.96 1.56
N ARG A 104 -43.67 35.60 2.74
CA ARG A 104 -43.45 34.90 4.03
C ARG A 104 -44.59 33.97 4.42
N GLU A 105 -45.82 34.28 4.05
CA GLU A 105 -46.97 33.39 4.23
C GLU A 105 -46.85 32.17 3.32
N GLU A 106 -46.45 32.37 2.06
CA GLU A 106 -46.19 31.29 1.10
C GLU A 106 -44.99 30.42 1.50
N GLU A 107 -43.91 31.01 2.05
CA GLU A 107 -42.79 30.24 2.61
C GLU A 107 -43.27 29.24 3.68
N LYS A 108 -44.18 29.67 4.57
CA LYS A 108 -44.76 28.79 5.61
C LYS A 108 -45.69 27.74 5.00
N ALA A 109 -46.52 28.12 4.03
CA ALA A 109 -47.41 27.19 3.35
C ALA A 109 -46.64 26.10 2.61
N LEU A 110 -45.61 26.48 1.86
CA LEU A 110 -44.72 25.54 1.16
C LEU A 110 -43.96 24.64 2.11
N ALA A 111 -43.50 25.15 3.25
CA ALA A 111 -42.79 24.34 4.24
C ALA A 111 -43.66 23.16 4.75
N SER A 112 -44.99 23.34 4.80
CA SER A 112 -45.92 22.25 5.13
C SER A 112 -46.18 21.26 3.97
N ARG A 113 -46.01 21.71 2.71
CA ARG A 113 -46.20 20.89 1.49
C ARG A 113 -44.99 20.03 1.16
N ILE A 114 -43.79 20.47 1.55
CA ILE A 114 -42.53 19.73 1.34
C ILE A 114 -42.13 19.06 2.67
N PRO A 115 -42.54 17.80 2.90
CA PRO A 115 -42.28 17.12 4.16
C PRO A 115 -40.77 16.96 4.39
N GLY A 116 -40.35 17.18 5.64
CA GLY A 116 -38.96 17.02 6.05
C GLY A 116 -38.03 18.16 5.67
N THR A 117 -38.52 19.32 5.22
CA THR A 117 -37.65 20.50 5.02
C THR A 117 -37.22 21.13 6.34
N LEU A 118 -35.98 21.65 6.37
CA LEU A 118 -35.53 22.54 7.45
C LEU A 118 -36.11 23.95 7.27
N GLY A 119 -36.41 24.32 6.02
CA GLY A 119 -37.25 25.45 5.68
C GLY A 119 -37.06 25.89 4.23
N ILE A 120 -37.83 26.89 3.84
CA ILE A 120 -37.93 27.39 2.46
C ILE A 120 -37.77 28.90 2.47
N ARG A 121 -37.10 29.44 1.46
CA ARG A 121 -36.96 30.87 1.24
C ARG A 121 -37.31 31.23 -0.20
N LEU A 122 -38.08 32.30 -0.36
CA LEU A 122 -38.47 32.83 -1.66
C LEU A 122 -37.69 34.11 -1.96
N PHE A 123 -37.04 34.15 -3.12
CA PHE A 123 -36.23 35.29 -3.56
C PHE A 123 -36.82 35.97 -4.78
N VAL A 124 -36.84 37.29 -4.74
CA VAL A 124 -36.99 38.11 -5.94
C VAL A 124 -35.59 38.25 -6.57
N PRO A 125 -35.44 38.17 -7.91
CA PRO A 125 -34.13 38.08 -8.56
C PRO A 125 -33.16 39.21 -8.21
N GLU A 126 -33.67 40.43 -7.96
CA GLU A 126 -32.85 41.55 -7.49
C GLU A 126 -33.63 42.52 -6.58
N PRO A 127 -33.03 43.04 -5.49
CA PRO A 127 -31.78 42.61 -4.88
C PRO A 127 -31.98 41.39 -3.96
N MET A 128 -31.21 40.33 -4.17
CA MET A 128 -31.14 39.20 -3.24
C MET A 128 -30.24 39.55 -2.05
N THR A 129 -30.78 39.50 -0.84
CA THR A 129 -30.03 39.76 0.41
C THR A 129 -30.00 38.53 1.30
N SER A 130 -28.87 38.31 2.00
CA SER A 130 -28.76 37.24 3.00
C SER A 130 -29.74 37.50 4.14
N ALA A 131 -30.63 36.54 4.40
CA ALA A 131 -31.60 36.63 5.49
C ALA A 131 -31.12 35.87 6.73
N GLN A 132 -31.28 36.48 7.91
CA GLN A 132 -31.10 35.80 9.19
C GLN A 132 -32.32 34.90 9.49
N GLY A 133 -32.10 33.75 10.11
CA GLY A 133 -33.15 32.78 10.49
C GLY A 133 -32.93 31.37 9.93
N ILE A 134 -33.85 30.45 10.21
CA ILE A 134 -33.84 29.08 9.66
C ILE A 134 -34.73 29.05 8.40
N PRO A 135 -34.26 28.45 7.29
CA PRO A 135 -32.94 27.85 7.13
C PRO A 135 -31.85 28.92 7.04
N PHE A 136 -30.69 28.62 7.63
CA PHE A 136 -29.58 29.57 7.68
C PHE A 136 -29.08 29.87 6.27
N MET A 137 -29.28 31.10 5.82
CA MET A 137 -28.87 31.52 4.51
C MET A 137 -27.40 31.95 4.50
N SER A 138 -26.56 31.11 3.91
CA SER A 138 -25.15 31.44 3.65
C SER A 138 -24.99 32.13 2.28
N TYR A 139 -23.81 32.66 2.00
CA TYR A 139 -23.46 33.15 0.66
C TYR A 139 -23.63 32.07 -0.42
N ALA A 140 -23.40 30.80 -0.08
CA ALA A 140 -23.64 29.68 -1.01
C ALA A 140 -25.14 29.51 -1.34
N GLY A 141 -26.04 29.81 -0.39
CA GLY A 141 -27.50 29.82 -0.64
C GLY A 141 -27.93 30.90 -1.61
N LEU A 142 -27.35 32.09 -1.49
CA LEU A 142 -27.58 33.18 -2.44
C LEU A 142 -26.99 32.86 -3.82
N ASP A 143 -25.82 32.22 -3.86
CA ASP A 143 -25.18 31.81 -5.11
C ASP A 143 -26.01 30.76 -5.85
N LEU A 144 -26.51 29.73 -5.14
CA LEU A 144 -27.49 28.78 -5.70
C LEU A 144 -28.73 29.49 -6.24
N ALA A 145 -29.29 30.43 -5.47
CA ALA A 145 -30.48 31.13 -5.88
C ALA A 145 -30.23 31.97 -7.14
N ARG A 146 -29.10 32.66 -7.21
CA ARG A 146 -28.66 33.42 -8.39
C ARG A 146 -28.43 32.50 -9.58
N GLN A 147 -27.79 31.35 -9.38
CA GLN A 147 -27.56 30.35 -10.42
C GLN A 147 -28.90 29.86 -10.99
N ALA A 148 -29.87 29.51 -10.14
CA ALA A 148 -31.20 29.08 -10.58
C ALA A 148 -31.93 30.16 -11.39
N ALA A 149 -31.82 31.43 -10.97
CA ALA A 149 -32.41 32.55 -11.70
C ALA A 149 -31.79 32.74 -13.09
N GLN A 150 -30.45 32.64 -13.18
CA GLN A 150 -29.69 32.83 -14.41
C GLN A 150 -29.87 31.69 -15.42
N THR A 151 -29.84 30.44 -14.95
CA THR A 151 -29.96 29.26 -15.82
C THR A 151 -31.41 28.91 -16.15
N GLN A 152 -32.37 29.55 -15.47
CA GLN A 152 -33.79 29.23 -15.53
C GLN A 152 -34.05 27.72 -15.37
N SER A 153 -33.25 27.05 -14.52
CA SER A 153 -33.34 25.62 -14.25
C SER A 153 -33.04 25.33 -12.78
N ALA A 154 -33.58 24.23 -12.26
CA ALA A 154 -33.25 23.77 -10.91
C ALA A 154 -31.75 23.44 -10.79
N THR A 155 -31.13 23.83 -9.68
CA THR A 155 -29.74 23.52 -9.39
C THR A 155 -29.59 22.07 -8.96
N GLN A 156 -28.36 21.56 -8.97
CA GLN A 156 -28.03 20.31 -8.30
C GLN A 156 -28.10 20.49 -6.78
N ILE A 157 -28.41 19.41 -6.06
CA ILE A 157 -28.38 19.39 -4.60
C ILE A 157 -26.92 19.45 -4.13
N GLU A 158 -26.63 20.29 -3.14
CA GLU A 158 -25.31 20.38 -2.50
C GLU A 158 -25.43 20.56 -0.98
N VAL A 159 -24.37 20.30 -0.24
CA VAL A 159 -24.26 20.50 1.20
C VAL A 159 -23.68 21.88 1.49
N HIS A 160 -24.35 22.61 2.37
CA HIS A 160 -23.92 23.90 2.88
C HIS A 160 -23.39 23.76 4.30
N ARG A 161 -22.48 24.68 4.67
CA ARG A 161 -21.87 24.73 6.01
C ARG A 161 -21.15 23.44 6.40
N VAL A 162 -20.40 22.85 5.46
CA VAL A 162 -19.57 21.65 5.69
C VAL A 162 -18.66 21.87 6.90
N GLY A 163 -18.64 20.91 7.83
CA GLY A 163 -17.90 20.97 9.09
C GLY A 163 -18.40 21.97 10.14
N GLN A 164 -19.54 22.63 9.94
CA GLN A 164 -20.08 23.61 10.88
C GLN A 164 -21.46 23.20 11.44
N PRO A 165 -21.88 23.73 12.60
CA PRO A 165 -23.23 23.53 13.12
C PRO A 165 -24.27 24.02 12.11
N GLY A 166 -25.37 23.27 11.93
CA GLY A 166 -26.41 23.64 10.95
C GLY A 166 -26.05 23.30 9.50
N MET A 167 -25.17 22.32 9.30
CA MET A 167 -24.95 21.65 8.00
C MET A 167 -26.28 21.12 7.45
N HIS A 168 -26.54 21.35 6.18
CA HIS A 168 -27.78 20.95 5.53
C HIS A 168 -27.58 20.79 4.03
N LEU A 169 -28.48 20.05 3.39
CA LEU A 169 -28.60 19.97 1.95
C LEU A 169 -29.38 21.18 1.45
N ALA A 170 -29.01 21.72 0.29
CA ALA A 170 -29.63 22.88 -0.33
C ALA A 170 -29.86 22.65 -1.82
N ILE A 171 -30.97 23.19 -2.32
CA ILE A 171 -31.34 23.22 -3.74
C ILE A 171 -32.12 24.49 -4.03
N ALA A 172 -31.94 25.07 -5.21
CA ALA A 172 -32.70 26.21 -5.68
C ALA A 172 -33.37 25.91 -7.02
N ALA A 173 -34.58 26.44 -7.23
CA ALA A 173 -35.31 26.33 -8.48
C ALA A 173 -36.02 27.63 -8.81
N PRO A 174 -36.05 28.05 -10.09
CA PRO A 174 -36.74 29.27 -10.49
C PRO A 174 -38.25 29.05 -10.53
N VAL A 175 -39.00 30.10 -10.24
CA VAL A 175 -40.40 30.24 -10.60
C VAL A 175 -40.45 31.13 -11.83
N VAL A 176 -41.08 30.64 -12.88
CA VAL A 176 -41.20 31.36 -14.15
C VAL A 176 -42.62 31.88 -14.34
N ASP A 177 -42.78 32.83 -15.26
CA ASP A 177 -44.08 33.32 -15.67
C ASP A 177 -44.91 32.25 -16.39
N ALA A 178 -46.19 32.55 -16.66
CA ALA A 178 -47.11 31.60 -17.30
C ALA A 178 -46.64 31.15 -18.71
N LYS A 179 -45.75 31.91 -19.35
CA LYS A 179 -45.16 31.58 -20.65
C LYS A 179 -43.84 30.80 -20.54
N GLY A 180 -43.25 30.74 -19.35
CA GLY A 180 -41.94 30.13 -19.11
C GLY A 180 -40.76 30.94 -19.63
N GLU A 181 -40.96 32.21 -19.97
CA GLU A 181 -39.96 33.07 -20.62
C GLU A 181 -39.13 33.84 -19.60
N GLN A 182 -39.74 34.27 -18.48
CA GLN A 182 -39.08 35.11 -17.48
C GLN A 182 -39.10 34.48 -16.09
N THR A 183 -37.98 34.59 -15.37
CA THR A 183 -37.90 34.21 -13.96
C THR A 183 -38.55 35.28 -13.09
N LEU A 184 -39.67 34.95 -12.45
CA LEU A 184 -40.36 35.83 -11.50
C LEU A 184 -39.69 35.80 -10.12
N GLY A 185 -39.09 34.67 -9.75
CA GLY A 185 -38.45 34.47 -8.46
C GLY A 185 -37.74 33.14 -8.35
N VAL A 186 -37.20 32.84 -7.17
CA VAL A 186 -36.47 31.61 -6.89
C VAL A 186 -36.91 31.02 -5.57
N ILE A 187 -37.16 29.71 -5.56
CA ILE A 187 -37.39 28.92 -4.37
C ILE A 187 -36.06 28.31 -3.96
N HIS A 188 -35.60 28.61 -2.74
CA HIS A 188 -34.47 27.94 -2.11
C HIS A 188 -35.00 27.03 -1.01
N VAL A 189 -34.65 25.74 -1.08
CA VAL A 189 -35.09 24.73 -0.11
C VAL A 189 -33.89 24.19 0.64
N ALA A 190 -33.98 24.19 1.97
CA ALA A 190 -33.01 23.55 2.84
C ALA A 190 -33.58 22.25 3.41
N LEU A 191 -32.75 21.22 3.39
CA LEU A 191 -33.11 19.83 3.67
C LEU A 191 -32.16 19.25 4.72
N PRO A 192 -32.64 18.34 5.58
CA PRO A 192 -31.86 17.81 6.67
C PRO A 192 -30.80 16.83 6.17
N MET A 193 -29.68 16.78 6.89
CA MET A 193 -28.61 15.80 6.63
C MET A 193 -29.05 14.35 6.83
N SER A 194 -30.19 14.10 7.51
CA SER A 194 -30.75 12.75 7.67
C SER A 194 -31.15 12.09 6.35
N LEU A 195 -31.26 12.84 5.25
CA LEU A 195 -31.44 12.29 3.90
C LEU A 195 -30.16 11.64 3.34
N LEU A 196 -29.00 11.91 3.96
CA LEU A 196 -27.73 11.24 3.72
C LEU A 196 -27.45 10.29 4.89
N PRO A 197 -27.91 9.02 4.84
CA PRO A 197 -27.65 8.06 5.91
C PRO A 197 -26.15 7.80 6.05
N ASP A 198 -25.68 7.42 7.23
CA ASP A 198 -24.26 7.06 7.43
C ASP A 198 -23.88 5.91 6.47
N PRO A 199 -22.91 6.10 5.56
CA PRO A 199 -22.47 5.05 4.66
C PRO A 199 -21.61 4.00 5.37
N ALA A 200 -21.28 4.20 6.65
CA ALA A 200 -20.57 3.23 7.46
C ALA A 200 -21.32 1.88 7.50
N GLY A 201 -20.56 0.80 7.35
CA GLY A 201 -21.08 -0.57 7.41
C GLY A 201 -21.63 -1.12 6.09
N VAL A 202 -21.80 -0.31 5.03
CA VAL A 202 -22.31 -0.82 3.74
C VAL A 202 -21.32 -1.75 3.06
N VAL A 203 -20.03 -1.42 3.17
CA VAL A 203 -18.93 -2.26 2.66
C VAL A 203 -18.32 -3.14 3.76
N GLY A 204 -18.88 -3.12 4.97
CA GLY A 204 -18.40 -3.93 6.10
C GLY A 204 -16.91 -3.74 6.38
N GLU A 205 -16.20 -4.86 6.51
CA GLU A 205 -14.75 -4.88 6.79
C GLU A 205 -13.88 -4.59 5.55
N LEU A 206 -14.46 -4.62 4.34
CA LEU A 206 -13.71 -4.40 3.08
C LEU A 206 -13.08 -3.01 3.02
N GLY A 207 -13.65 -2.02 3.71
CA GLY A 207 -13.17 -0.66 3.63
C GLY A 207 -14.07 0.35 4.30
N THR A 208 -13.83 1.62 3.98
CA THR A 208 -14.60 2.76 4.48
C THR A 208 -15.20 3.54 3.33
N VAL A 209 -16.46 3.94 3.43
CA VAL A 209 -17.12 4.83 2.47
C VAL A 209 -17.40 6.18 3.14
N ARG A 210 -17.18 7.28 2.42
CA ARG A 210 -17.52 8.64 2.84
C ARG A 210 -18.23 9.38 1.72
N TYR A 211 -19.08 10.33 2.08
CA TYR A 211 -19.59 11.27 1.10
C TYR A 211 -18.59 12.40 0.87
N GLN A 212 -18.56 12.87 -0.36
CA GLN A 212 -17.74 13.95 -0.84
C GLN A 212 -18.60 14.89 -1.67
N GLN A 213 -18.31 16.18 -1.60
CA GLN A 213 -18.93 17.18 -2.46
C GLN A 213 -17.90 17.74 -3.42
N VAL A 214 -18.24 17.75 -4.70
CA VAL A 214 -17.43 18.38 -5.75
C VAL A 214 -17.69 19.88 -5.74
N VAL A 215 -16.62 20.67 -5.58
CA VAL A 215 -16.66 22.14 -5.54
C VAL A 215 -15.59 22.67 -6.51
N GLY A 216 -16.01 23.05 -7.72
CA GLY A 216 -15.08 23.40 -8.79
C GLY A 216 -14.21 22.20 -9.18
N GLU A 217 -12.89 22.36 -9.14
CA GLU A 217 -11.92 21.27 -9.34
C GLU A 217 -11.58 20.51 -8.04
N GLY A 218 -12.03 21.03 -6.89
CA GLY A 218 -11.75 20.45 -5.58
C GLY A 218 -12.86 19.53 -5.07
N VAL A 219 -12.54 18.77 -4.04
CA VAL A 219 -13.49 17.89 -3.36
C VAL A 219 -13.46 18.14 -1.85
N ALA A 220 -14.63 18.34 -1.25
CA ALA A 220 -14.79 18.48 0.19
C ALA A 220 -15.39 17.20 0.76
N THR A 221 -14.63 16.49 1.61
CA THR A 221 -15.14 15.31 2.31
C THR A 221 -16.13 15.73 3.40
N LEU A 222 -17.33 15.13 3.36
CA LEU A 222 -18.37 15.35 4.34
C LEU A 222 -18.08 14.51 5.59
N GLN A 223 -18.42 15.06 6.76
CA GLN A 223 -18.10 14.47 8.05
C GLN A 223 -18.83 13.12 8.21
N GLY A 224 -18.07 12.08 8.58
CA GLY A 224 -18.58 10.77 8.97
C GLY A 224 -17.93 10.32 10.28
N SER A 225 -18.26 9.13 10.75
CA SER A 225 -17.68 8.53 11.96
C SER A 225 -16.15 8.34 11.83
N GLY A 226 -15.35 9.29 12.35
CA GLY A 226 -13.87 9.27 12.35
C GLY A 226 -13.19 10.17 11.30
N PRO A 227 -11.87 10.38 11.37
CA PRO A 227 -11.12 11.12 10.36
C PRO A 227 -11.23 10.42 8.98
N PRO A 228 -11.11 11.16 7.86
CA PRO A 228 -11.05 10.55 6.54
C PRO A 228 -9.77 9.71 6.41
N PRO A 229 -9.82 8.58 5.68
CA PRO A 229 -8.62 7.82 5.35
C PRO A 229 -7.60 8.68 4.60
N ALA A 230 -6.31 8.41 4.79
CA ALA A 230 -5.24 9.08 4.05
C ALA A 230 -5.20 8.59 2.60
N GLY A 231 -4.90 9.50 1.66
CA GLY A 231 -4.77 9.20 0.23
C GLY A 231 -6.07 9.31 -0.56
N ASP A 232 -5.94 9.14 -1.88
CA ASP A 232 -7.06 9.17 -2.81
C ASP A 232 -7.96 7.93 -2.65
N PRO A 233 -9.27 8.05 -2.89
CA PRO A 233 -10.18 6.92 -2.82
C PRO A 233 -9.90 5.89 -3.93
N ASP A 234 -9.95 4.61 -3.57
CA ASP A 234 -9.86 3.49 -4.51
C ASP A 234 -11.01 3.44 -5.51
N TYR A 235 -12.18 3.97 -5.11
CA TYR A 235 -13.35 4.04 -5.97
C TYR A 235 -14.25 5.23 -5.61
N VAL A 236 -14.86 5.84 -6.64
CA VAL A 236 -15.81 6.95 -6.49
C VAL A 236 -17.06 6.69 -7.30
N ALA A 237 -18.23 6.79 -6.67
CA ALA A 237 -19.54 6.67 -7.30
C ALA A 237 -20.30 8.01 -7.24
N PRO A 238 -20.62 8.65 -8.38
CA PRO A 238 -21.36 9.91 -8.39
C PRO A 238 -22.83 9.70 -8.01
N ILE A 239 -23.41 10.66 -7.29
CA ILE A 239 -24.83 10.64 -6.90
C ILE A 239 -25.61 11.56 -7.85
N GLY A 240 -26.45 10.96 -8.70
CA GLY A 240 -27.20 11.69 -9.74
C GLY A 240 -28.06 12.83 -9.19
N GLY A 241 -28.11 13.95 -9.93
CA GLY A 241 -28.88 15.15 -9.53
C GLY A 241 -28.28 15.95 -8.38
N THR A 242 -27.08 15.60 -7.92
CA THR A 242 -26.38 16.25 -6.81
C THR A 242 -24.93 16.58 -7.18
N ARG A 243 -24.28 17.45 -6.39
CA ARG A 243 -22.82 17.64 -6.41
C ARG A 243 -22.08 16.65 -5.51
N LEU A 244 -22.77 15.59 -5.08
CA LEU A 244 -22.24 14.62 -4.14
C LEU A 244 -21.74 13.36 -4.85
N GLN A 245 -20.76 12.73 -4.24
CA GLN A 245 -20.23 11.43 -4.63
C GLN A 245 -19.94 10.60 -3.39
N ALA A 246 -20.08 9.28 -3.50
CA ALA A 246 -19.64 8.33 -2.48
C ALA A 246 -18.23 7.86 -2.85
N ALA A 247 -17.26 8.14 -1.99
CA ALA A 247 -15.87 7.75 -2.14
C ALA A 247 -15.55 6.60 -1.20
N ALA A 248 -14.81 5.61 -1.67
CA ALA A 248 -14.50 4.39 -0.95
C ALA A 248 -13.00 4.13 -0.93
N TRP A 249 -12.50 3.74 0.25
CA TRP A 249 -11.12 3.34 0.49
C TRP A 249 -11.13 1.88 0.94
N LEU A 250 -10.28 1.07 0.34
CA LEU A 250 -10.07 -0.32 0.71
C LEU A 250 -9.27 -0.36 2.02
N ASN A 251 -9.63 -1.25 2.93
CA ASN A 251 -8.75 -1.58 4.04
C ASN A 251 -7.61 -2.45 3.49
N HIS A 252 -6.39 -1.91 3.54
CA HIS A 252 -5.19 -2.60 3.06
C HIS A 252 -4.56 -3.53 4.11
N ASP A 253 -5.02 -3.44 5.36
CA ASP A 253 -4.56 -4.30 6.45
C ASP A 253 -4.98 -5.75 6.19
N GLY A 254 -4.01 -6.67 6.18
CA GLY A 254 -4.28 -8.10 6.07
C GLY A 254 -4.65 -8.60 4.67
N PHE A 255 -4.22 -7.90 3.61
CA PHE A 255 -4.45 -8.29 2.22
C PHE A 255 -4.13 -9.77 1.94
N VAL A 256 -3.06 -10.27 2.56
CA VAL A 256 -2.73 -11.69 2.68
C VAL A 256 -2.36 -11.97 4.12
N ASP A 257 -3.08 -12.88 4.78
CA ASP A 257 -2.72 -13.34 6.12
C ASP A 257 -1.33 -14.02 6.06
N PRO A 258 -0.40 -13.72 6.98
CA PRO A 258 0.89 -14.40 7.07
C PRO A 258 0.77 -15.94 7.04
N TRP A 259 -0.31 -16.48 7.61
CA TRP A 259 -0.64 -17.90 7.57
C TRP A 259 -0.90 -18.41 6.15
N THR A 260 -1.57 -17.63 5.31
CA THR A 260 -1.80 -17.98 3.90
C THR A 260 -0.47 -18.08 3.15
N VAL A 261 0.47 -17.15 3.39
CA VAL A 261 1.82 -17.22 2.80
C VAL A 261 2.56 -18.47 3.30
N ALA A 262 2.47 -18.79 4.59
CA ALA A 262 3.09 -19.99 5.17
C ALA A 262 2.58 -21.28 4.52
N GLN A 263 1.28 -21.38 4.22
CA GLN A 263 0.70 -22.53 3.52
C GLN A 263 1.30 -22.73 2.12
N PHE A 264 1.51 -21.65 1.36
CA PHE A 264 2.17 -21.73 0.06
C PHE A 264 3.62 -22.19 0.16
N VAL A 265 4.36 -21.70 1.17
CA VAL A 265 5.75 -22.13 1.43
C VAL A 265 5.81 -23.62 1.77
N VAL A 266 4.92 -24.09 2.65
CA VAL A 266 4.83 -25.51 3.02
C VAL A 266 4.50 -26.38 1.80
N ALA A 267 3.51 -25.98 1.00
CA ALA A 267 3.16 -26.69 -0.22
C ALA A 267 4.34 -26.77 -1.21
N TYR A 268 5.09 -25.68 -1.37
CA TYR A 268 6.30 -25.64 -2.20
C TYR A 268 7.38 -26.61 -1.70
N LEU A 269 7.65 -26.63 -0.39
CA LEU A 269 8.63 -27.54 0.21
C LEU A 269 8.23 -29.01 0.06
N ILE A 270 6.94 -29.34 0.13
CA ILE A 270 6.42 -30.69 -0.12
C ILE A 270 6.71 -31.10 -1.57
N VAL A 271 6.38 -30.25 -2.54
CA VAL A 271 6.63 -30.53 -3.96
C VAL A 271 8.14 -30.72 -4.22
N LEU A 272 8.97 -29.85 -3.66
CA LEU A 272 10.42 -29.95 -3.77
C LEU A 272 10.96 -31.27 -3.16
N GLY A 273 10.43 -31.66 -2.00
CA GLY A 273 10.76 -32.93 -1.34
C GLY A 273 10.39 -34.15 -2.18
N LEU A 274 9.21 -34.16 -2.80
CA LEU A 274 8.76 -35.24 -3.69
C LEU A 274 9.65 -35.36 -4.93
N ILE A 275 10.01 -34.24 -5.55
CA ILE A 275 10.92 -34.20 -6.71
C ILE A 275 12.31 -34.69 -6.29
N GLY A 276 12.82 -34.22 -5.14
CA GLY A 276 14.07 -34.70 -4.58
C GLY A 276 14.08 -36.21 -4.35
N ALA A 277 12.99 -36.76 -3.79
CA ALA A 277 12.84 -38.20 -3.58
C ALA A 277 12.80 -38.99 -4.90
N ALA A 278 12.07 -38.49 -5.92
CA ALA A 278 12.01 -39.12 -7.24
C ALA A 278 13.38 -39.12 -7.94
N LEU A 279 14.09 -38.00 -7.92
CA LEU A 279 15.45 -37.88 -8.49
C LEU A 279 16.45 -38.75 -7.73
N TRP A 280 16.34 -38.84 -6.39
CA TRP A 280 17.19 -39.71 -5.58
C TRP A 280 16.96 -41.20 -5.85
N ALA A 281 15.71 -41.61 -6.02
CA ALA A 281 15.36 -42.98 -6.40
C ALA A 281 15.95 -43.34 -7.77
N GLY A 282 15.81 -42.45 -8.76
CA GLY A 282 16.42 -42.59 -10.09
C GLY A 282 17.95 -42.68 -10.04
N TYR A 283 18.60 -41.77 -9.29
CA TYR A 283 20.05 -41.81 -9.07
C TYR A 283 20.50 -43.13 -8.43
N ARG A 284 19.78 -43.61 -7.40
CA ARG A 284 20.13 -44.85 -6.71
C ARG A 284 20.01 -46.07 -7.62
N ALA A 285 18.99 -46.11 -8.48
CA ALA A 285 18.85 -47.16 -9.49
C ALA A 285 20.00 -47.12 -10.50
N LEU A 286 20.24 -45.96 -11.13
CA LEU A 286 21.30 -45.77 -12.12
C LEU A 286 22.69 -46.10 -11.56
N ARG A 287 23.01 -45.66 -10.33
CA ARG A 287 24.28 -45.96 -9.68
C ARG A 287 24.46 -47.46 -9.44
N ARG A 288 23.39 -48.16 -9.03
CA ARG A 288 23.44 -49.60 -8.79
C ARG A 288 23.73 -50.34 -10.08
N ASP A 289 23.03 -50.00 -11.16
CA ASP A 289 23.19 -50.66 -12.45
C ASP A 289 24.59 -50.38 -13.03
N LEU A 290 25.09 -49.14 -12.92
CA LEU A 290 26.43 -48.77 -13.39
C LEU A 290 27.55 -49.51 -12.64
N ILE A 291 27.43 -49.69 -11.32
CA ILE A 291 28.43 -50.43 -10.52
C ILE A 291 28.45 -51.91 -10.93
N GLN A 292 27.27 -52.52 -11.06
CA GLN A 292 27.15 -53.93 -11.43
C GLN A 292 27.66 -54.20 -12.86
N ASP A 293 27.36 -53.28 -13.78
CA ASP A 293 27.90 -53.30 -15.12
C ASP A 293 29.45 -53.21 -15.08
N GLY A 294 30.01 -52.29 -14.28
CA GLY A 294 31.46 -52.16 -14.08
C GLY A 294 32.13 -53.40 -13.47
N GLU A 295 31.54 -53.99 -12.43
CA GLU A 295 32.01 -55.26 -11.82
C GLU A 295 31.98 -56.41 -12.84
N GLY A 296 30.94 -56.45 -13.68
CA GLY A 296 30.85 -57.43 -14.76
C GLY A 296 31.99 -57.32 -15.77
N ILE A 297 32.36 -56.10 -16.19
CA ILE A 297 33.52 -55.87 -17.07
C ILE A 297 34.80 -56.35 -16.39
N ALA A 298 35.01 -55.96 -15.13
CA ALA A 298 36.20 -56.34 -14.37
C ALA A 298 36.34 -57.87 -14.26
N ALA A 299 35.24 -58.58 -14.01
CA ALA A 299 35.23 -60.05 -13.93
C ALA A 299 35.59 -60.72 -15.26
N VAL A 300 35.11 -60.19 -16.39
CA VAL A 300 35.45 -60.76 -17.71
C VAL A 300 36.89 -60.45 -18.10
N VAL A 301 37.41 -59.27 -17.75
CA VAL A 301 38.84 -58.96 -17.94
C VAL A 301 39.70 -59.88 -17.08
N ASP A 302 39.32 -60.16 -15.83
CA ASP A 302 40.01 -61.12 -14.96
C ASP A 302 40.03 -62.53 -15.57
N ASP A 303 38.88 -63.02 -16.06
CA ASP A 303 38.78 -64.30 -16.75
C ASP A 303 39.66 -64.32 -18.01
N ALA A 304 39.72 -63.21 -18.76
CA ALA A 304 40.58 -63.09 -19.94
C ALA A 304 42.07 -63.17 -19.61
N ILE A 305 42.52 -62.46 -18.56
CA ILE A 305 43.91 -62.44 -18.09
C ILE A 305 44.36 -63.83 -17.65
N HIS A 306 43.49 -64.55 -16.91
CA HIS A 306 43.77 -65.88 -16.38
C HIS A 306 43.48 -67.02 -17.36
N GLY A 307 43.05 -66.73 -18.59
CA GLY A 307 42.78 -67.73 -19.63
C GLY A 307 41.56 -68.61 -19.38
N ARG A 308 40.61 -68.16 -18.54
CA ARG A 308 39.32 -68.81 -18.28
C ARG A 308 38.35 -68.53 -19.45
N PRO A 309 37.32 -69.37 -19.65
CA PRO A 309 36.28 -69.09 -20.64
C PRO A 309 35.54 -67.80 -20.27
N LEU A 310 35.43 -66.88 -21.25
CA LEU A 310 34.78 -65.58 -21.03
C LEU A 310 33.29 -65.78 -20.70
N ARG A 311 32.85 -65.20 -19.59
CA ARG A 311 31.44 -65.22 -19.19
C ARG A 311 30.60 -64.35 -20.12
N VAL A 312 29.34 -64.73 -20.32
CA VAL A 312 28.38 -63.92 -21.05
C VAL A 312 27.91 -62.79 -20.15
N LEU A 313 28.31 -61.56 -20.47
CA LEU A 313 27.80 -60.35 -19.85
C LEU A 313 26.40 -60.02 -20.38
N LYS A 314 25.49 -59.66 -19.48
CA LYS A 314 24.19 -59.08 -19.81
C LYS A 314 24.19 -57.64 -19.29
N PRO A 315 24.47 -56.63 -20.14
CA PRO A 315 24.49 -55.25 -19.71
C PRO A 315 23.11 -54.84 -19.18
N ARG A 316 23.08 -54.15 -18.04
CA ARG A 316 21.84 -53.62 -17.48
C ARG A 316 21.48 -52.28 -18.11
N LEU A 317 22.48 -51.45 -18.41
CA LEU A 317 22.31 -50.20 -19.15
C LEU A 317 22.34 -50.47 -20.66
N ALA A 318 21.27 -50.15 -21.36
CA ALA A 318 21.17 -50.38 -22.81
C ALA A 318 22.27 -49.61 -23.58
N GLU A 319 22.65 -48.43 -23.08
CA GLU A 319 23.65 -47.54 -23.66
C GLU A 319 25.07 -48.12 -23.61
N THR A 320 25.34 -49.01 -22.65
CA THR A 320 26.66 -49.63 -22.50
C THR A 320 26.88 -50.83 -23.42
N ARG A 321 25.80 -51.39 -23.98
CA ARG A 321 25.82 -52.64 -24.75
C ARG A 321 26.82 -52.64 -25.90
N GLY A 322 26.91 -51.54 -26.65
CA GLY A 322 27.87 -51.41 -27.75
C GLY A 322 29.33 -51.49 -27.29
N ALA A 323 29.65 -50.84 -26.16
CA ALA A 323 30.97 -50.90 -25.56
C ALA A 323 31.30 -52.31 -25.06
N TYR A 324 30.32 -53.02 -24.49
CA TYR A 324 30.48 -54.42 -24.10
C TYR A 324 30.82 -55.33 -25.27
N GLU A 325 30.06 -55.24 -26.37
CA GLU A 325 30.27 -56.08 -27.56
C GLU A 325 31.68 -55.86 -28.16
N GLU A 326 32.15 -54.61 -28.19
CA GLU A 326 33.51 -54.27 -28.63
C GLU A 326 34.59 -54.84 -27.70
N ILE A 327 34.45 -54.68 -26.37
CA ILE A 327 35.39 -55.23 -25.38
C ILE A 327 35.47 -56.75 -25.50
N MET A 328 34.32 -57.43 -25.62
CA MET A 328 34.27 -58.89 -25.76
C MET A 328 34.97 -59.37 -27.03
N THR A 329 34.78 -58.67 -28.15
CA THR A 329 35.41 -59.03 -29.43
C THR A 329 36.93 -58.88 -29.35
N LYS A 330 37.44 -57.80 -28.72
CA LYS A 330 38.88 -57.58 -28.51
C LYS A 330 39.49 -58.61 -27.57
N LEU A 331 38.83 -58.93 -26.46
CA LEU A 331 39.31 -59.93 -25.50
C LEU A 331 39.33 -61.35 -26.10
N ALA A 332 38.32 -61.72 -26.88
CA ALA A 332 38.28 -63.00 -27.59
C ALA A 332 39.44 -63.14 -28.59
N GLY A 333 39.77 -62.07 -29.34
CA GLY A 333 40.90 -62.04 -30.27
C GLY A 333 42.28 -62.13 -29.59
N LEU A 334 42.40 -61.60 -28.37
CA LEU A 334 43.63 -61.70 -27.57
C LEU A 334 43.83 -63.11 -26.98
N GLN A 335 42.75 -63.78 -26.55
CA GLN A 335 42.83 -65.16 -26.07
C GLN A 335 43.16 -66.16 -27.19
N SER A 336 42.64 -65.97 -28.40
CA SER A 336 42.94 -66.85 -29.55
C SER A 336 44.40 -66.72 -30.02
N SER A 337 45.00 -65.54 -29.88
CA SER A 337 46.40 -65.27 -30.23
C SER A 337 47.42 -65.86 -29.24
N ARG A 338 46.97 -66.29 -28.05
CA ARG A 338 47.83 -66.81 -26.96
C ARG A 338 48.03 -68.33 -26.96
N ARG A 339 47.49 -69.08 -27.94
CA ARG A 339 47.70 -70.53 -28.08
C ARG A 339 48.87 -70.84 -29.04
N PRO A 340 50.01 -71.38 -28.57
CA PRO A 340 50.83 -72.26 -29.38
C PRO A 340 50.35 -73.72 -29.23
N ALA A 341 50.32 -74.45 -30.34
CA ALA A 341 50.07 -75.89 -30.39
C ALA A 341 51.32 -76.66 -29.97
N VAL A 342 51.24 -77.54 -28.97
CA VAL A 342 52.08 -78.77 -28.86
C VAL A 342 51.28 -79.88 -28.17
N ASP A 343 51.50 -81.07 -28.69
CA ASP A 343 50.89 -82.38 -28.52
C ASP A 343 51.29 -83.13 -27.23
N ALA A 344 50.60 -84.24 -27.00
CA ALA A 344 50.57 -85.12 -25.84
C ALA A 344 51.90 -85.78 -25.42
N GLY A 345 51.98 -86.15 -24.13
CA GLY A 345 53.03 -87.05 -23.61
C GLY A 345 53.10 -87.18 -22.09
N ASP A 346 52.28 -88.08 -21.54
CA ASP A 346 52.56 -89.01 -20.44
C ASP A 346 52.93 -88.59 -18.99
N LEU A 347 51.97 -88.93 -18.10
CA LEU A 347 52.08 -89.81 -16.91
C LEU A 347 52.45 -89.27 -15.50
N ARG A 348 51.40 -89.33 -14.67
CA ARG A 348 51.26 -89.97 -13.33
C ARG A 348 51.72 -89.21 -12.07
N GLY A 349 50.74 -88.97 -11.19
CA GLY A 349 50.87 -88.47 -9.80
C GLY A 349 51.36 -89.52 -8.78
N PRO A 350 51.09 -89.38 -7.45
CA PRO A 350 49.75 -89.07 -6.89
C PRO A 350 49.68 -88.06 -5.70
N SER A 351 48.44 -87.59 -5.46
CA SER A 351 47.68 -87.26 -4.21
C SER A 351 48.40 -86.96 -2.88
N ALA A 352 47.93 -86.17 -1.90
CA ALA A 352 46.76 -85.34 -1.54
C ALA A 352 47.23 -84.50 -0.32
N THR A 353 46.65 -83.40 0.20
CA THR A 353 45.29 -83.19 0.72
C THR A 353 45.17 -81.74 1.22
N THR A 354 43.92 -81.31 1.37
CA THR A 354 43.27 -80.00 1.56
C THR A 354 43.50 -79.22 2.87
N GLN A 355 43.19 -77.91 2.80
CA GLN A 355 42.69 -76.93 3.82
C GLN A 355 43.68 -75.78 4.08
N GLY A 356 43.32 -74.50 4.11
CA GLY A 356 42.04 -73.77 4.05
C GLY A 356 42.26 -72.40 4.71
N GLY A 357 41.77 -71.31 4.10
CA GLY A 357 41.63 -69.97 4.72
C GLY A 357 42.86 -69.06 4.71
N ARG A 358 42.76 -67.90 4.02
CA ARG A 358 43.78 -66.84 4.00
C ARG A 358 43.09 -65.49 4.31
N ILE A 359 43.29 -64.98 5.53
CA ILE A 359 44.02 -63.75 5.92
C ILE A 359 43.31 -62.45 5.55
N ASP A 360 42.81 -61.77 6.58
CA ASP A 360 42.47 -60.34 6.57
C ASP A 360 43.71 -59.49 6.87
N VAL A 361 43.81 -58.35 6.21
CA VAL A 361 44.90 -57.38 6.26
C VAL A 361 44.51 -56.20 7.16
N GLU A 362 45.49 -55.83 7.97
CA GLU A 362 45.74 -54.61 8.74
C GLU A 362 45.26 -53.29 8.12
N GLU A 363 44.67 -52.40 8.93
CA GLU A 363 44.77 -50.94 8.70
C GLU A 363 44.68 -50.12 9.99
N LEU A 364 45.39 -48.98 9.92
CA LEU A 364 45.91 -48.06 10.92
C LEU A 364 44.89 -47.20 11.70
N ALA A 365 45.41 -46.68 12.82
CA ALA A 365 44.87 -45.70 13.76
C ALA A 365 44.54 -44.30 13.19
N PRO A 366 43.94 -43.42 14.02
CA PRO A 366 44.77 -42.33 14.57
C PRO A 366 44.44 -41.93 16.02
N PRO A 367 45.34 -41.24 16.75
CA PRO A 367 44.98 -40.45 17.92
C PRO A 367 45.21 -38.94 17.75
N GLU A 368 44.52 -38.21 18.62
CA GLU A 368 44.52 -36.76 18.87
C GLU A 368 45.83 -36.25 19.51
N SER A 369 46.09 -34.94 19.43
CA SER A 369 46.44 -34.09 20.59
C SER A 369 46.73 -32.62 20.21
N ASP A 370 46.05 -31.74 20.94
CA ASP A 370 46.49 -30.53 21.67
C ASP A 370 47.21 -29.33 21.02
N ALA A 371 46.68 -28.16 21.44
CA ALA A 371 47.11 -26.76 21.28
C ALA A 371 48.32 -26.44 22.23
N PRO A 372 48.77 -25.18 22.54
CA PRO A 372 48.13 -23.86 22.39
C PRO A 372 49.02 -22.61 22.10
N GLY A 373 48.35 -21.46 21.88
CA GLY A 373 48.70 -20.17 22.54
C GLY A 373 49.39 -19.07 21.71
N ALA A 374 48.72 -17.91 21.56
CA ALA A 374 49.14 -16.59 22.06
C ALA A 374 48.31 -15.44 21.43
N ALA A 375 48.10 -14.39 22.23
CA ALA A 375 47.07 -13.37 22.11
C ALA A 375 47.54 -12.00 21.57
N GLN A 376 46.56 -11.09 21.49
CA GLN A 376 46.56 -9.60 21.47
C GLN A 376 46.15 -8.97 20.13
N ALA A 377 45.41 -7.85 20.05
CA ALA A 377 44.54 -7.09 20.96
C ALA A 377 43.86 -5.98 20.11
N GLY A 378 42.66 -5.51 20.54
CA GLY A 378 42.19 -4.12 20.38
C GLY A 378 41.46 -3.71 19.08
N GLU A 379 40.16 -3.40 19.18
CA GLU A 379 39.61 -2.03 19.09
C GLU A 379 38.07 -2.00 19.17
N THR A 380 37.57 -1.21 20.13
CA THR A 380 36.20 -0.68 20.34
C THR A 380 35.89 0.37 19.25
N GLU A 381 34.68 0.66 18.74
CA GLU A 381 33.43 1.09 19.38
C GLU A 381 32.34 1.38 18.30
N ARG A 382 31.04 1.15 18.63
CA ARG A 382 29.80 1.94 18.32
C ARG A 382 28.57 1.05 18.07
N PRO A 383 27.50 1.15 18.89
CA PRO A 383 26.19 0.62 18.53
C PRO A 383 25.31 1.69 17.84
N ALA A 384 24.57 1.26 16.83
CA ALA A 384 23.49 2.04 16.21
C ALA A 384 22.24 1.99 17.09
N HIS A 385 21.69 3.15 17.43
CA HIS A 385 20.39 3.28 18.07
C HIS A 385 19.28 3.16 17.00
N THR A 386 18.43 2.16 17.13
CA THR A 386 17.11 2.10 16.49
C THR A 386 16.07 1.74 17.55
N GLY A 387 15.24 2.72 17.92
CA GLY A 387 14.04 2.55 18.75
C GLY A 387 13.17 3.81 18.65
N PRO A 388 11.83 3.71 18.53
CA PRO A 388 10.94 4.87 18.54
C PRO A 388 10.78 5.42 19.96
N MET A 389 10.72 6.74 20.06
CA MET A 389 10.75 7.53 21.29
C MET A 389 9.32 7.87 21.73
N GLU A 390 8.84 7.22 22.78
CA GLU A 390 7.73 7.72 23.60
C GLU A 390 8.32 8.12 24.96
N ASP A 391 8.64 9.40 25.14
CA ASP A 391 8.77 10.00 26.48
C ASP A 391 8.53 11.52 26.43
N PHE A 392 7.31 11.94 26.74
CA PHE A 392 6.90 13.34 26.76
C PHE A 392 7.46 14.12 27.96
N ASP A 393 8.00 13.46 28.99
CA ASP A 393 8.57 14.13 30.16
C ASP A 393 10.04 14.56 29.93
N ALA A 394 10.74 13.96 28.96
CA ALA A 394 12.10 14.38 28.58
C ALA A 394 12.16 15.78 27.96
N LEU A 395 11.04 16.31 27.45
CA LEU A 395 10.95 17.65 26.86
C LEU A 395 10.81 18.78 27.88
N LYS A 396 10.43 18.49 29.14
CA LYS A 396 10.31 19.52 30.19
C LYS A 396 11.67 20.04 30.66
N GLY A 397 12.72 19.22 30.58
CA GLY A 397 14.06 19.56 31.08
C GLY A 397 14.87 20.52 30.20
N LEU A 398 14.45 20.78 28.96
CA LEU A 398 15.15 21.70 28.05
C LEU A 398 14.76 23.17 28.22
N TYR A 399 13.65 23.44 28.91
CA TYR A 399 13.18 24.80 29.21
C TYR A 399 13.47 25.10 30.68
N GLY A 400 14.47 25.94 30.93
CA GLY A 400 14.74 26.43 32.28
C GLY A 400 13.49 27.07 32.88
N GLU A 401 13.29 26.89 34.20
CA GLU A 401 12.21 27.55 34.95
C GLU A 401 12.32 29.07 34.78
N PHE A 402 11.45 29.64 33.95
CA PHE A 402 11.24 31.08 33.92
C PHE A 402 10.43 31.44 35.17
N PRO A 403 10.84 32.47 35.94
CA PRO A 403 10.04 32.95 37.05
C PRO A 403 8.74 33.49 36.45
N ALA A 404 7.65 32.76 36.67
CA ALA A 404 6.32 33.20 36.33
C ALA A 404 5.98 34.37 37.27
N ASP A 405 6.10 35.59 36.78
CA ASP A 405 5.22 36.63 37.27
C ASP A 405 3.80 36.23 36.83
N GLU A 406 3.07 35.59 37.74
CA GLU A 406 1.73 35.04 37.57
C GLU A 406 0.65 36.13 37.38
N SER A 407 1.04 37.40 37.29
CA SER A 407 0.11 38.51 37.10
C SER A 407 -0.30 38.66 35.62
N VAL A 408 -1.44 38.02 35.31
CA VAL A 408 -2.34 38.29 34.17
C VAL A 408 -1.92 37.68 32.82
N MET A 409 -1.87 36.34 32.73
CA MET A 409 -2.09 35.69 31.43
C MET A 409 -3.59 35.60 31.15
N PRO A 410 -4.08 36.08 29.99
CA PRO A 410 -5.49 35.93 29.63
C PRO A 410 -5.85 34.45 29.50
N ASN A 411 -7.04 34.07 29.94
CA ASN A 411 -7.55 32.70 29.81
C ASN A 411 -7.83 32.40 28.33
N VAL A 412 -6.85 31.79 27.64
CA VAL A 412 -6.96 31.41 26.24
C VAL A 412 -7.64 30.04 26.14
N ALA A 413 -8.81 30.01 25.50
CA ALA A 413 -9.58 28.78 25.32
C ALA A 413 -8.81 27.76 24.46
N PRO A 414 -8.50 26.55 24.95
CA PRO A 414 -7.64 25.60 24.24
C PRO A 414 -8.23 25.12 22.91
N GLU A 415 -9.55 25.20 22.74
CA GLU A 415 -10.23 24.77 21.51
C GLU A 415 -9.94 25.68 20.31
N ILE A 416 -9.32 26.84 20.50
CA ILE A 416 -8.92 27.68 19.37
C ILE A 416 -7.71 27.10 18.62
N PHE A 417 -6.88 26.29 19.28
CA PHE A 417 -5.72 25.64 18.67
C PHE A 417 -6.18 24.40 17.91
N ARG A 418 -6.15 24.45 16.58
CA ARG A 418 -6.49 23.34 15.69
C ARG A 418 -5.21 22.66 15.21
N ALA A 419 -5.36 21.56 14.46
CA ALA A 419 -4.24 20.77 13.98
C ALA A 419 -3.26 21.56 13.07
N TYR A 420 -3.72 22.62 12.40
CA TYR A 420 -2.92 23.36 11.41
C TYR A 420 -2.97 24.89 11.55
N ASP A 421 -3.88 25.44 12.37
CA ASP A 421 -3.99 26.89 12.60
C ASP A 421 -4.78 27.22 13.88
N ILE A 422 -4.91 28.53 14.17
CA ILE A 422 -5.67 29.04 15.30
C ILE A 422 -6.98 29.67 14.79
N ARG A 423 -8.12 29.17 15.27
CA ARG A 423 -9.46 29.63 14.86
C ARG A 423 -10.42 29.73 16.04
N GLY A 424 -11.12 30.85 16.13
CA GLY A 424 -12.17 31.06 17.12
C GLY A 424 -13.19 32.11 16.69
N VAL A 425 -14.24 32.26 17.49
CA VAL A 425 -15.27 33.29 17.31
C VAL A 425 -14.74 34.63 17.84
N VAL A 426 -14.80 35.68 17.02
CA VAL A 426 -14.40 37.06 17.38
C VAL A 426 -15.23 37.56 18.58
N ASP A 427 -14.60 38.33 19.47
CA ASP A 427 -15.19 38.88 20.71
C ASP A 427 -15.59 37.85 21.78
N ARG A 428 -15.47 36.55 21.48
CA ARG A 428 -15.74 35.48 22.45
C ARG A 428 -14.51 34.65 22.78
N GLN A 429 -13.79 34.23 21.74
CA GLN A 429 -12.56 33.42 21.85
C GLN A 429 -11.36 34.20 21.32
N LEU A 430 -11.55 34.92 20.20
CA LEU A 430 -10.55 35.82 19.63
C LEU A 430 -10.86 37.26 20.06
N THR A 431 -10.34 37.64 21.23
CA THR A 431 -10.37 39.02 21.74
C THR A 431 -9.02 39.71 21.51
N ALA A 432 -8.93 41.01 21.76
CA ALA A 432 -7.65 41.73 21.62
C ALA A 432 -6.60 41.18 22.60
N GLU A 433 -7.02 40.82 23.81
CA GLU A 433 -6.17 40.24 24.85
C GLU A 433 -5.64 38.88 24.42
N THR A 434 -6.49 38.00 23.89
CA THR A 434 -6.06 36.70 23.34
C THR A 434 -5.11 36.88 22.16
N MET A 435 -5.40 37.80 21.24
CA MET A 435 -4.54 38.04 20.08
C MET A 435 -3.17 38.61 20.46
N SER A 436 -3.11 39.48 21.48
CA SER A 436 -1.84 40.00 22.02
C SER A 436 -1.02 38.89 22.70
N ALA A 437 -1.66 38.04 23.49
CA ALA A 437 -1.00 36.87 24.08
C ALA A 437 -0.46 35.90 23.01
N LEU A 438 -1.24 35.65 21.95
CA LEU A 438 -0.80 34.86 20.80
C LEU A 438 0.38 35.51 20.08
N GLY A 439 0.36 36.83 19.89
CA GLY A 439 1.45 37.58 19.29
C GLY A 439 2.73 37.45 20.10
N ARG A 440 2.63 37.53 21.43
CA ARG A 440 3.78 37.36 22.33
C ARG A 440 4.34 35.95 22.30
N ALA A 441 3.47 34.94 22.25
CA ALA A 441 3.89 33.54 22.10
C ALA A 441 4.58 33.31 20.75
N LEU A 442 4.02 33.82 19.65
CA LEU A 442 4.60 33.72 18.31
C LEU A 442 5.97 34.40 18.24
N GLY A 443 6.08 35.62 18.77
CA GLY A 443 7.36 36.34 18.82
C GLY A 443 8.39 35.62 19.68
N SER A 444 8.01 35.06 20.82
CA SER A 444 8.93 34.30 21.68
C SER A 444 9.50 33.07 20.96
N GLU A 445 8.65 32.35 20.22
CA GLU A 445 9.06 31.19 19.41
C GLU A 445 9.97 31.60 18.24
N ALA A 446 9.63 32.69 17.54
CA ALA A 446 10.45 33.22 16.45
C ALA A 446 11.83 33.68 16.95
N SER A 447 11.89 34.39 18.08
CA SER A 447 13.16 34.77 18.73
C SER A 447 14.01 33.55 19.10
N ALA A 448 13.38 32.49 19.65
CA ALA A 448 14.08 31.26 19.99
C ALA A 448 14.69 30.55 18.78
N ARG A 449 14.13 30.78 17.57
CA ARG A 449 14.63 30.27 16.30
C ARG A 449 15.66 31.19 15.62
N GLY A 450 15.95 32.35 16.22
CA GLY A 450 16.90 33.33 15.71
C GLY A 450 16.32 34.33 14.73
N ASP A 451 14.99 34.42 14.61
CA ASP A 451 14.33 35.45 13.81
C ASP A 451 14.18 36.75 14.63
N ASP A 452 14.39 37.89 13.98
CA ASP A 452 14.23 39.23 14.57
C ASP A 452 12.97 39.97 14.08
N THR A 453 12.34 39.47 13.02
CA THR A 453 11.25 40.14 12.31
C THR A 453 10.12 39.17 11.96
N VAL A 454 8.87 39.59 12.16
CA VAL A 454 7.68 38.83 11.76
C VAL A 454 6.84 39.62 10.75
N MET A 455 6.55 39.01 9.61
CA MET A 455 5.64 39.58 8.62
C MET A 455 4.20 39.24 8.97
N VAL A 456 3.31 40.23 8.93
CA VAL A 456 1.90 40.08 9.29
C VAL A 456 1.04 40.59 8.14
N GLY A 457 0.10 39.76 7.68
CA GLY A 457 -0.91 40.14 6.69
C GLY A 457 -2.31 39.74 7.14
N ARG A 458 -3.34 40.37 6.56
CA ARG A 458 -4.73 40.14 6.95
C ARG A 458 -5.68 40.05 5.75
N ASP A 459 -6.79 39.34 5.93
CA ASP A 459 -7.89 39.28 4.98
C ASP A 459 -8.89 40.45 5.17
N LEU A 460 -9.92 40.52 4.31
CA LEU A 460 -10.92 41.59 4.26
C LEU A 460 -12.04 41.48 5.32
N ARG A 461 -11.81 40.88 6.50
CA ARG A 461 -12.84 40.84 7.56
C ARG A 461 -12.89 42.16 8.34
N ALA A 462 -14.09 42.53 8.78
CA ALA A 462 -14.30 43.73 9.61
C ALA A 462 -13.51 43.70 10.93
N SER A 463 -13.25 42.51 11.47
CA SER A 463 -12.45 42.33 12.70
C SER A 463 -10.94 42.44 12.47
N SER A 464 -10.46 42.27 11.23
CA SER A 464 -9.05 42.11 10.91
C SER A 464 -8.18 43.28 11.35
N PRO A 465 -8.55 44.57 11.15
CA PRO A 465 -7.72 45.69 11.59
C PRO A 465 -7.43 45.68 13.09
N ARG A 466 -8.44 45.42 13.93
CA ARG A 466 -8.28 45.40 15.40
C ARG A 466 -7.46 44.20 15.87
N LEU A 467 -7.75 43.01 15.36
CA LEU A 467 -7.06 41.79 15.81
C LEU A 467 -5.61 41.74 15.34
N THR A 468 -5.33 42.25 14.14
CA THR A 468 -3.95 42.35 13.61
C THR A 468 -3.12 43.35 14.40
N ALA A 469 -3.70 44.48 14.80
CA ALA A 469 -3.03 45.45 15.64
C ALA A 469 -2.64 44.85 17.01
N ALA A 470 -3.57 44.11 17.64
CA ALA A 470 -3.30 43.42 18.90
C ALA A 470 -2.23 42.31 18.74
N LEU A 471 -2.26 41.55 17.65
CA LEU A 471 -1.24 40.55 17.33
C LEU A 471 0.15 41.19 17.18
N ALA A 472 0.24 42.28 16.42
CA ALA A 472 1.48 43.03 16.20
C ALA A 472 2.02 43.65 17.50
N GLU A 473 1.15 44.09 18.40
CA GLU A 473 1.54 44.55 19.74
C GLU A 473 2.16 43.41 20.56
N GLY A 474 1.55 42.22 20.55
CA GLY A 474 2.09 41.03 21.20
C GLY A 474 3.47 40.64 20.68
N ILE A 475 3.66 40.64 19.36
CA ILE A 475 4.95 40.31 18.73
C ILE A 475 6.04 41.31 19.14
N ARG A 476 5.73 42.61 19.10
CA ARG A 476 6.67 43.66 19.54
C ARG A 476 6.99 43.57 21.03
N ALA A 477 6.03 43.15 21.85
CA ALA A 477 6.26 42.92 23.28
C ALA A 477 7.21 41.72 23.54
N ALA A 478 7.37 40.81 22.58
CA ALA A 478 8.37 39.75 22.61
C ALA A 478 9.75 40.19 22.08
N GLY A 479 9.89 41.44 21.62
CA GLY A 479 11.16 42.01 21.18
C GLY A 479 11.48 41.87 19.69
N LEU A 480 10.50 41.52 18.85
CA LEU A 480 10.67 41.41 17.39
C LEU A 480 10.05 42.59 16.65
N ASP A 481 10.62 42.88 15.48
CA ASP A 481 10.06 43.82 14.52
C ASP A 481 8.85 43.22 13.80
N VAL A 482 7.91 44.08 13.38
CA VAL A 482 6.70 43.66 12.65
C VAL A 482 6.60 44.40 11.33
N VAL A 483 6.51 43.64 10.23
CA VAL A 483 6.22 44.16 8.89
C VAL A 483 4.74 43.92 8.58
N ASP A 484 3.91 44.96 8.67
CA ASP A 484 2.50 44.87 8.28
C ASP A 484 2.35 44.99 6.76
N LEU A 485 2.04 43.87 6.10
CA LEU A 485 1.76 43.77 4.68
C LEU A 485 0.37 44.34 4.31
N GLY A 486 -0.46 44.65 5.30
CA GLY A 486 -1.79 45.17 5.12
C GLY A 486 -2.77 44.08 4.68
N VAL A 487 -3.74 44.48 3.85
CA VAL A 487 -4.78 43.57 3.35
C VAL A 487 -4.25 42.82 2.13
N VAL A 488 -3.97 41.53 2.30
CA VAL A 488 -3.32 40.71 1.28
C VAL A 488 -3.88 39.29 1.28
N PRO A 489 -3.90 38.58 0.13
CA PRO A 489 -4.20 37.15 0.11
C PRO A 489 -3.15 36.36 0.90
N THR A 490 -3.58 35.27 1.57
CA THR A 490 -2.69 34.35 2.30
C THR A 490 -1.43 33.93 1.52
N PRO A 491 -1.48 33.54 0.22
CA PRO A 491 -0.27 33.16 -0.50
C PRO A 491 0.76 34.30 -0.64
N LEU A 492 0.34 35.57 -0.57
CA LEU A 492 1.26 36.70 -0.62
C LEU A 492 2.05 36.85 0.70
N VAL A 493 1.44 36.51 1.84
CA VAL A 493 2.15 36.46 3.12
C VAL A 493 3.24 35.39 3.07
N TYR A 494 2.92 34.19 2.56
CA TYR A 494 3.91 33.12 2.40
C TYR A 494 5.03 33.51 1.43
N PHE A 495 4.68 34.16 0.33
CA PHE A 495 5.67 34.67 -0.61
C PHE A 495 6.62 35.67 0.05
N ALA A 496 6.09 36.64 0.80
CA ALA A 496 6.90 37.65 1.50
C ALA A 496 7.87 37.00 2.50
N CYS A 497 7.45 35.97 3.25
CA CYS A 497 8.33 35.26 4.18
C CYS A 497 9.49 34.50 3.49
N CYS A 498 9.36 34.15 2.21
CA CYS A 498 10.42 33.47 1.44
C CYS A 498 11.41 34.44 0.79
N TYR A 499 11.10 35.74 0.75
CA TYR A 499 11.91 36.79 0.13
C TYR A 499 12.00 37.99 1.08
N PRO A 500 12.75 37.86 2.19
CA PRO A 500 12.88 38.89 3.21
C PRO A 500 13.53 40.19 2.70
#